data_AF-D9MP47-F1
#
_entry.id   AF-D9MP47-F1
#
_cell.length_a   1.000
_cell.length_b   1.000
_cell.length_c   1.000
_cell.angle_alpha   90.00
_cell.angle_beta   90.00
_cell.angle_gamma   90.00
#
_symmetry.space_group_name_H-M   'P 1'
#
loop_
_entity.id
_entity.type
_entity.pdbx_description
1 polymer ?
#
loop_
_entity_poly.entity_id
_entity_poly.type
_entity_poly.pdbx_seq_one_letter_code
_entity_poly.pdbx_strand_id
1 'polypeptide(L)'
;MFIRRSSVMKYIIVLMMVFMAAAAATYPAILSAHDVPDGAAPYEKSKRCSACHPAIYRDWENSMHSKSSLHKDPAHKAMYEVFLSDMKKEGKEGSYHCASCHMPMAENIKKLMDGTDKPNENLWREDEGVGCAFCHRVEAIVEGKGRNMFTINKDGAYVSSNPPEKAPHGVGANPLLASGEICMGCHSHLANQSGIAICSMKEEGTGNCLACHMEKKEGPPSIESNKNDHASHEMGGGHSLPMLRKALSVKAAVNEAAGGKTVDIEIINKTAHSFPSTMPMRMAYV
;
A
#
# COMPACT_ATOMS: atom_id res chain seq x y z
N MET A 1 -70.34 45.90 23.49
CA MET A 1 -69.26 45.89 24.51
C MET A 1 -68.54 44.55 24.40
N PHE A 2 -67.33 44.60 23.85
CA PHE A 2 -66.29 43.58 23.60
C PHE A 2 -66.65 42.12 23.23
N ILE A 3 -66.12 41.77 22.05
CA ILE A 3 -66.29 40.56 21.23
C ILE A 3 -65.22 39.51 21.59
N ARG A 4 -65.61 38.24 21.49
CA ARG A 4 -64.81 37.00 21.57
C ARG A 4 -63.46 37.10 20.85
N ARG A 5 -62.37 36.73 21.55
CA ARG A 5 -61.06 36.44 20.95
C ARG A 5 -61.15 35.14 20.13
N SER A 6 -60.90 35.27 18.83
CA SER A 6 -60.91 34.20 17.83
C SER A 6 -59.52 33.57 17.68
N SER A 7 -59.51 32.24 17.69
CA SER A 7 -58.36 31.35 17.54
C SER A 7 -58.04 31.14 16.06
N VAL A 8 -57.25 32.02 15.44
CA VAL A 8 -56.73 31.80 14.07
C VAL A 8 -55.31 32.38 13.98
N MET A 9 -54.32 31.70 14.54
CA MET A 9 -52.90 31.96 14.23
C MET A 9 -51.97 30.85 14.76
N LYS A 10 -52.20 29.57 14.43
CA LYS A 10 -51.28 28.47 14.81
C LYS A 10 -51.02 27.39 13.74
N TYR A 11 -51.51 27.54 12.51
CA TYR A 11 -51.43 26.47 11.50
C TYR A 11 -50.95 26.93 10.12
N ILE A 12 -49.94 27.81 10.03
CA ILE A 12 -49.25 28.11 8.75
C ILE A 12 -47.71 28.16 8.93
N ILE A 13 -47.15 27.35 9.84
CA ILE A 13 -45.68 27.15 9.94
C ILE A 13 -45.37 25.67 10.26
N VAL A 14 -46.06 24.74 9.58
CA VAL A 14 -45.77 23.28 9.70
C VAL A 14 -45.65 22.60 8.33
N LEU A 15 -45.83 23.31 7.22
CA LEU A 15 -45.84 22.69 5.88
C LEU A 15 -44.72 23.18 4.93
N MET A 16 -43.56 23.55 5.47
CA MET A 16 -42.39 23.93 4.65
C MET A 16 -41.04 23.49 5.24
N MET A 17 -41.02 22.33 5.91
CA MET A 17 -39.78 21.62 6.29
C MET A 17 -39.89 20.12 5.97
N VAL A 18 -40.49 19.78 4.84
CA VAL A 18 -40.48 18.42 4.29
C VAL A 18 -40.04 18.53 2.83
N PHE A 19 -38.83 18.98 2.57
CA PHE A 19 -38.10 18.74 1.33
C PHE A 19 -36.63 19.15 1.57
N MET A 20 -35.69 18.28 1.17
CA MET A 20 -34.24 18.33 1.44
C MET A 20 -33.77 17.78 2.80
N ALA A 21 -34.18 16.56 3.14
CA ALA A 21 -33.18 15.59 3.59
C ALA A 21 -32.99 14.57 2.45
N ALA A 22 -32.40 15.03 1.34
CA ALA A 22 -31.61 14.11 0.54
C ALA A 22 -30.45 13.73 1.47
N ALA A 23 -30.60 12.61 2.16
CA ALA A 23 -29.47 11.91 2.70
C ALA A 23 -28.56 11.65 1.49
N ALA A 24 -27.61 12.55 1.26
CA ALA A 24 -26.36 12.17 0.66
C ALA A 24 -25.95 10.94 1.46
N ALA A 25 -26.08 9.78 0.84
CA ALA A 25 -25.40 8.59 1.31
C ALA A 25 -23.93 8.98 1.32
N THR A 26 -23.49 9.53 2.45
CA THR A 26 -22.10 9.74 2.75
C THR A 26 -21.57 8.34 2.89
N TYR A 27 -21.18 7.77 1.75
CA TYR A 27 -20.27 6.64 1.75
C TYR A 27 -19.16 7.05 2.71
N PRO A 28 -18.99 6.39 3.87
CA PRO A 28 -17.77 6.61 4.61
C PRO A 28 -16.67 6.26 3.61
N ALA A 29 -15.79 7.21 3.33
CA ALA A 29 -14.72 7.09 2.36
C ALA A 29 -13.69 6.04 2.84
N ILE A 30 -14.09 4.76 2.85
CA ILE A 30 -13.25 3.61 3.16
C ILE A 30 -12.21 3.46 2.04
N LEU A 31 -12.53 3.92 0.83
CA LEU A 31 -11.67 3.90 -0.35
C LEU A 31 -11.34 5.33 -0.76
N SER A 32 -10.11 5.76 -0.52
CA SER A 32 -9.58 7.06 -0.94
C SER A 32 -8.32 6.87 -1.77
N ALA A 33 -8.18 7.67 -2.83
CA ALA A 33 -6.94 7.73 -3.62
C ALA A 33 -5.88 8.56 -2.88
N HIS A 34 -4.63 8.44 -3.33
CA HIS A 34 -3.57 9.33 -2.89
C HIS A 34 -3.84 10.79 -3.26
N ASP A 35 -3.36 11.69 -2.43
CA ASP A 35 -3.43 13.12 -2.67
C ASP A 35 -2.22 13.56 -3.50
N VAL A 36 -2.48 13.85 -4.78
CA VAL A 36 -1.51 14.43 -5.72
C VAL A 36 -2.00 15.84 -6.00
N PRO A 37 -1.32 16.89 -5.49
CA PRO A 37 -1.75 18.27 -5.65
C PRO A 37 -1.88 18.69 -7.12
N ASP A 38 -2.85 19.55 -7.41
CA ASP A 38 -3.00 20.13 -8.75
C ASP A 38 -1.73 20.89 -9.16
N GLY A 39 -1.25 20.58 -10.37
CA GLY A 39 0.00 21.10 -10.91
C GLY A 39 1.27 20.51 -10.27
N ALA A 40 1.17 19.36 -9.59
CA ALA A 40 2.34 18.62 -9.17
C ALA A 40 3.22 18.23 -10.38
N ALA A 41 4.53 18.23 -10.17
CA ALA A 41 5.48 17.75 -11.17
C ALA A 41 5.11 16.33 -11.63
N PRO A 42 5.24 15.99 -12.91
CA PRO A 42 4.91 14.66 -13.40
C PRO A 42 5.83 13.60 -12.79
N TYR A 43 5.33 12.37 -12.62
CA TYR A 43 6.21 11.25 -12.29
C TYR A 43 7.13 10.92 -13.45
N GLU A 44 8.36 10.54 -13.11
CA GLU A 44 9.37 10.04 -14.02
C GLU A 44 9.41 8.51 -13.98
N LYS A 45 9.67 7.88 -15.12
CA LYS A 45 9.86 6.42 -15.20
C LYS A 45 11.07 5.99 -14.39
N SER A 46 10.95 4.89 -13.67
CA SER A 46 12.03 4.32 -12.85
C SER A 46 13.27 4.00 -13.69
N LYS A 47 13.09 3.67 -14.99
CA LYS A 47 14.20 3.46 -15.93
C LYS A 47 15.15 4.66 -16.04
N ARG A 48 14.65 5.89 -15.89
CA ARG A 48 15.49 7.11 -15.93
C ARG A 48 16.49 7.13 -14.76
N CYS A 49 16.08 6.62 -13.60
CA CYS A 49 16.92 6.54 -12.41
C CYS A 49 18.09 5.56 -12.61
N SER A 50 17.93 4.54 -13.46
CA SER A 50 18.95 3.49 -13.69
C SER A 50 20.29 4.00 -14.22
N ALA A 51 20.31 5.16 -14.90
CA ALA A 51 21.53 5.77 -15.41
C ALA A 51 22.49 6.18 -14.28
N CYS A 52 21.96 6.69 -13.18
CA CYS A 52 22.75 7.13 -12.02
C CYS A 52 22.70 6.13 -10.86
N HIS A 53 21.64 5.33 -10.74
CA HIS A 53 21.40 4.38 -9.64
C HIS A 53 21.24 2.93 -10.13
N PRO A 54 22.24 2.36 -10.84
CA PRO A 54 22.08 1.07 -11.52
C PRO A 54 21.88 -0.11 -10.56
N ALA A 55 22.55 -0.11 -9.40
CA ALA A 55 22.42 -1.18 -8.41
C ALA A 55 21.02 -1.20 -7.78
N ILE A 56 20.55 -0.03 -7.31
CA ILE A 56 19.21 0.16 -6.75
C ILE A 56 18.12 -0.18 -7.78
N TYR A 57 18.27 0.29 -9.03
CA TYR A 57 17.29 0.00 -10.08
C TYR A 57 17.17 -1.51 -10.33
N ARG A 58 18.28 -2.23 -10.40
CA ARG A 58 18.28 -3.69 -10.59
C ARG A 58 17.60 -4.41 -9.43
N ASP A 59 17.84 -3.97 -8.20
CA ASP A 59 17.19 -4.53 -7.02
C ASP A 59 15.67 -4.31 -7.07
N TRP A 60 15.24 -3.07 -7.33
CA TRP A 60 13.83 -2.71 -7.49
C TRP A 60 13.16 -3.49 -8.64
N GLU A 61 13.80 -3.57 -9.81
CA GLU A 61 13.27 -4.27 -10.98
C GLU A 61 12.98 -5.75 -10.69
N ASN A 62 13.76 -6.36 -9.79
CA ASN A 62 13.57 -7.74 -9.35
C ASN A 62 12.55 -7.91 -8.21
N SER A 63 12.15 -6.84 -7.53
CA SER A 63 11.21 -6.84 -6.41
C SER A 63 9.76 -7.15 -6.83
N MET A 64 8.88 -7.36 -5.85
CA MET A 64 7.44 -7.38 -6.11
C MET A 64 6.83 -5.97 -6.23
N HIS A 65 7.55 -4.91 -5.85
CA HIS A 65 7.09 -3.54 -6.02
C HIS A 65 7.07 -3.14 -7.51
N SER A 66 8.09 -3.51 -8.29
CA SER A 66 8.11 -3.31 -9.75
C SER A 66 7.11 -4.21 -10.50
N LYS A 67 6.66 -5.29 -9.85
CA LYS A 67 5.74 -6.29 -10.40
C LYS A 67 4.33 -6.16 -9.79
N SER A 68 4.06 -5.11 -9.01
CA SER A 68 2.84 -5.02 -8.22
C SER A 68 1.59 -4.75 -9.06
N SER A 69 1.75 -4.22 -10.28
CA SER A 69 0.62 -3.84 -11.12
C SER A 69 -0.26 -5.04 -11.48
N LEU A 70 -1.52 -4.76 -11.80
CA LEU A 70 -2.46 -5.76 -12.29
C LEU A 70 -1.91 -6.55 -13.48
N HIS A 71 -1.04 -5.92 -14.27
CA HIS A 71 -0.53 -6.43 -15.53
C HIS A 71 0.69 -7.35 -15.34
N LYS A 72 1.37 -7.28 -14.19
CA LYS A 72 2.63 -8.01 -13.93
C LYS A 72 2.52 -9.11 -12.87
N ASP A 73 1.53 -9.02 -11.98
CA ASP A 73 1.28 -10.05 -10.96
C ASP A 73 0.06 -10.92 -11.35
N PRO A 74 0.27 -12.17 -11.82
CA PRO A 74 -0.83 -13.05 -12.19
C PRO A 74 -1.71 -13.47 -11.01
N ALA A 75 -1.17 -13.55 -9.79
CA ALA A 75 -1.95 -13.89 -8.61
C ALA A 75 -2.87 -12.72 -8.22
N HIS A 76 -2.35 -11.48 -8.28
CA HIS A 76 -3.17 -10.28 -8.10
C HIS A 76 -4.26 -10.16 -9.15
N LYS A 77 -3.92 -10.41 -10.42
CA LYS A 77 -4.88 -10.42 -11.53
C LYS A 77 -6.01 -11.41 -11.30
N ALA A 78 -5.69 -12.64 -10.90
CA ALA A 78 -6.70 -13.65 -10.59
C ALA A 78 -7.63 -13.20 -9.44
N MET A 79 -7.09 -12.58 -8.40
CA MET A 79 -7.90 -12.04 -7.30
C MET A 79 -8.83 -10.90 -7.76
N TYR A 80 -8.35 -10.01 -8.63
CA TYR A 80 -9.19 -8.97 -9.20
C TYR A 80 -10.31 -9.54 -10.08
N GLU A 81 -10.03 -10.58 -10.88
CA GLU A 81 -11.04 -11.27 -11.69
C GLU A 81 -12.13 -11.93 -10.82
N VAL A 82 -11.75 -12.53 -9.68
CA VAL A 82 -12.70 -13.04 -8.68
C VAL A 82 -13.56 -11.91 -8.12
N PHE A 83 -12.96 -10.79 -7.72
CA PHE A 83 -13.69 -9.62 -7.23
C PHE A 83 -14.69 -9.10 -8.27
N LEU A 84 -14.29 -8.99 -9.54
CA LEU A 84 -15.20 -8.57 -10.62
C LEU A 84 -16.36 -9.56 -10.81
N SER A 85 -16.08 -10.86 -10.73
CA SER A 85 -17.11 -11.91 -10.81
C SER A 85 -18.13 -11.79 -9.69
N ASP A 86 -17.68 -11.53 -8.46
CA ASP A 86 -18.57 -11.38 -7.31
C ASP A 86 -19.40 -10.08 -7.38
N MET A 87 -18.79 -8.97 -7.78
CA MET A 87 -19.52 -7.71 -8.03
C MET A 87 -20.62 -7.88 -9.08
N LYS A 88 -20.33 -8.61 -10.16
CA LYS A 88 -21.31 -8.92 -11.20
C LYS A 88 -22.48 -9.77 -10.68
N LYS A 89 -22.22 -10.75 -9.79
CA LYS A 89 -23.29 -11.54 -9.14
C LYS A 89 -24.19 -10.66 -8.27
N GLU A 90 -23.65 -9.58 -7.69
CA GLU A 90 -24.41 -8.57 -6.94
C GLU A 90 -25.08 -7.51 -7.84
N GLY A 91 -24.96 -7.61 -9.18
CA GLY A 91 -25.50 -6.63 -10.11
C GLY A 91 -24.78 -5.28 -10.10
N LYS A 92 -23.52 -5.25 -9.67
CA LYS A 92 -22.67 -4.06 -9.59
C LYS A 92 -21.51 -4.17 -10.59
N GLU A 93 -21.05 -3.03 -11.10
CA GLU A 93 -19.75 -2.93 -11.76
C GLU A 93 -18.64 -2.91 -10.69
N GLY A 94 -17.55 -3.63 -10.92
CA GLY A 94 -16.42 -3.66 -10.00
C GLY A 94 -15.41 -2.56 -10.32
N SER A 95 -14.99 -1.81 -9.30
CA SER A 95 -13.91 -0.82 -9.42
C SER A 95 -12.54 -1.43 -9.14
N TYR A 96 -11.48 -0.82 -9.69
CA TYR A 96 -10.11 -1.20 -9.39
C TYR A 96 -9.55 -0.41 -8.18
N HIS A 97 -10.20 -0.57 -7.03
CA HIS A 97 -9.78 0.08 -5.78
C HIS A 97 -8.40 -0.39 -5.25
N CYS A 98 -7.89 -1.50 -5.79
CA CYS A 98 -6.54 -2.01 -5.53
C CYS A 98 -5.43 -1.06 -6.04
N ALA A 99 -5.76 -0.15 -6.98
CA ALA A 99 -4.82 0.79 -7.61
C ALA A 99 -4.00 1.60 -6.59
N SER A 100 -4.58 1.97 -5.46
CA SER A 100 -3.88 2.75 -4.43
C SER A 100 -2.74 2.00 -3.74
N CYS A 101 -2.58 0.68 -3.89
CA CYS A 101 -1.32 0.00 -3.52
C CYS A 101 -0.57 -0.49 -4.76
N HIS A 102 -1.30 -1.01 -5.75
CA HIS A 102 -0.71 -1.80 -6.83
C HIS A 102 -0.33 -0.99 -8.06
N MET A 103 -0.96 0.18 -8.27
CA MET A 103 -0.76 1.08 -9.40
C MET A 103 -0.80 2.55 -8.92
N PRO A 104 -0.01 2.93 -7.90
CA PRO A 104 -0.24 4.18 -7.16
C PRO A 104 0.13 5.45 -7.94
N MET A 105 0.81 5.32 -9.09
CA MET A 105 1.14 6.44 -9.98
C MET A 105 0.09 6.69 -11.06
N ALA A 106 -0.97 5.87 -11.16
CA ALA A 106 -1.99 6.00 -12.19
C ALA A 106 -2.62 7.41 -12.19
N GLU A 107 -2.64 8.09 -13.34
CA GLU A 107 -3.18 9.46 -13.46
C GLU A 107 -4.69 9.50 -13.21
N ASN A 108 -5.37 8.45 -13.64
CA ASN A 108 -6.79 8.21 -13.48
C ASN A 108 -7.14 7.43 -12.19
N ILE A 109 -6.25 7.36 -11.20
CA ILE A 109 -6.45 6.53 -9.99
C ILE A 109 -7.81 6.73 -9.32
N LYS A 110 -8.30 7.98 -9.23
CA LYS A 110 -9.64 8.28 -8.68
C LYS A 110 -10.74 7.57 -9.46
N LYS A 111 -10.67 7.59 -10.80
CA LYS A 111 -11.62 6.93 -11.71
C LYS A 111 -11.50 5.41 -11.70
N LEU A 112 -10.29 4.88 -11.53
CA LEU A 112 -10.08 3.45 -11.32
C LEU A 112 -10.76 3.00 -10.02
N MET A 113 -10.63 3.78 -8.95
CA MET A 113 -11.17 3.44 -7.63
C MET A 113 -12.70 3.59 -7.53
N ASP A 114 -13.30 4.53 -8.25
CA ASP A 114 -14.77 4.70 -8.31
C ASP A 114 -15.44 3.85 -9.40
N GLY A 115 -14.65 3.23 -10.29
CA GLY A 115 -15.13 2.33 -11.34
C GLY A 115 -15.58 3.03 -12.62
N THR A 116 -15.34 4.34 -12.76
CA THR A 116 -15.64 5.10 -13.99
C THR A 116 -14.56 4.95 -15.07
N ASP A 117 -13.45 4.29 -14.78
CA ASP A 117 -12.40 3.94 -15.73
C ASP A 117 -11.83 2.53 -15.45
N LYS A 118 -11.06 1.99 -16.40
CA LYS A 118 -10.50 0.62 -16.34
C LYS A 118 -8.97 0.61 -16.46
N PRO A 119 -8.29 -0.35 -15.81
CA PRO A 119 -6.85 -0.50 -15.95
C PRO A 119 -6.40 -0.69 -17.41
N ASN A 120 -5.31 -0.01 -17.80
CA ASN A 120 -4.77 -0.01 -19.15
C ASN A 120 -3.25 -0.23 -19.15
N GLU A 121 -2.81 -1.40 -19.61
CA GLU A 121 -1.41 -1.81 -19.67
C GLU A 121 -0.53 -0.93 -20.57
N ASN A 122 -1.12 -0.19 -21.51
CA ASN A 122 -0.38 0.72 -22.39
C ASN A 122 0.02 2.02 -21.69
N LEU A 123 -0.55 2.30 -20.51
CA LEU A 123 -0.19 3.44 -19.69
C LEU A 123 0.92 3.04 -18.72
N TRP A 124 2.12 3.57 -18.93
CA TRP A 124 3.29 3.14 -18.17
C TRP A 124 3.15 3.31 -16.65
N ARG A 125 2.39 4.31 -16.17
CA ARG A 125 2.13 4.53 -14.74
C ARG A 125 1.21 3.49 -14.11
N GLU A 126 0.46 2.79 -14.96
CA GLU A 126 -0.39 1.67 -14.59
C GLU A 126 0.38 0.34 -14.69
N ASP A 127 1.35 0.25 -15.59
CA ASP A 127 2.19 -0.94 -15.78
C ASP A 127 3.38 -1.04 -14.80
N GLU A 128 4.07 0.06 -14.47
CA GLU A 128 5.35 0.07 -13.72
C GLU A 128 5.21 -0.40 -12.26
N GLY A 129 3.99 -0.48 -11.73
CA GLY A 129 3.72 -0.83 -10.34
C GLY A 129 4.11 0.29 -9.38
N VAL A 130 4.69 -0.07 -8.23
CA VAL A 130 5.24 0.89 -7.26
C VAL A 130 6.64 1.30 -7.72
N GLY A 131 6.71 2.37 -8.53
CA GLY A 131 7.95 2.89 -9.11
C GLY A 131 8.75 3.80 -8.17
N CYS A 132 10.01 4.09 -8.54
CA CYS A 132 10.92 4.92 -7.76
C CYS A 132 10.32 6.29 -7.41
N ALA A 133 9.70 6.94 -8.40
CA ALA A 133 9.17 8.28 -8.24
C ALA A 133 7.96 8.35 -7.32
N PHE A 134 7.26 7.25 -7.05
CA PHE A 134 6.18 7.24 -6.08
C PHE A 134 6.74 7.31 -4.65
N CYS A 135 7.51 6.30 -4.24
CA CYS A 135 8.03 6.23 -2.87
C CYS A 135 8.94 7.42 -2.54
N HIS A 136 9.76 7.85 -3.50
CA HIS A 136 10.69 8.95 -3.29
C HIS A 136 10.06 10.33 -3.45
N ARG A 137 8.73 10.46 -3.62
CA ARG A 137 8.03 11.76 -3.63
C ARG A 137 6.95 11.88 -2.56
N VAL A 138 6.83 10.87 -1.69
CA VAL A 138 5.93 10.93 -0.54
C VAL A 138 6.36 12.06 0.38
N GLU A 139 5.40 12.92 0.70
CA GLU A 139 5.54 13.98 1.69
C GLU A 139 5.00 13.52 3.04
N ALA A 140 3.81 12.93 3.05
CA ALA A 140 3.12 12.49 4.27
C ALA A 140 2.27 11.23 4.05
N ILE A 141 1.93 10.58 5.16
CA ILE A 141 0.90 9.56 5.23
C ILE A 141 -0.38 10.19 5.78
N VAL A 142 -1.50 9.90 5.13
CA VAL A 142 -2.83 10.27 5.60
C VAL A 142 -3.51 9.01 6.10
N GLU A 143 -3.87 8.98 7.38
CA GLU A 143 -4.57 7.83 7.95
C GLU A 143 -6.00 7.75 7.41
N GLY A 144 -6.44 6.55 7.04
CA GLY A 144 -7.78 6.31 6.53
C GLY A 144 -8.43 5.09 7.16
N LYS A 145 -9.77 5.06 7.14
CA LYS A 145 -10.56 4.02 7.80
C LYS A 145 -10.36 2.64 7.16
N GLY A 146 -10.34 2.57 5.84
CA GLY A 146 -10.14 1.31 5.11
C GLY A 146 -8.69 0.96 4.86
N ARG A 147 -7.83 1.98 4.79
CA ARG A 147 -6.42 1.92 4.43
C ARG A 147 -5.81 3.30 4.63
N ASN A 148 -4.49 3.39 4.69
CA ASN A 148 -3.79 4.67 4.61
C ASN A 148 -3.62 5.14 3.15
N MET A 149 -3.35 6.43 2.99
CA MET A 149 -3.03 7.09 1.72
C MET A 149 -1.73 7.89 1.88
N PHE A 150 -1.20 8.39 0.77
CA PHE A 150 -0.06 9.30 0.76
C PHE A 150 -0.46 10.66 0.22
N THR A 151 0.22 11.69 0.70
CA THR A 151 0.33 12.99 0.03
C THR A 151 1.65 13.00 -0.72
N ILE A 152 1.60 13.40 -1.99
CA ILE A 152 2.75 13.48 -2.90
C ILE A 152 3.14 14.93 -3.07
N ASN A 153 4.44 15.22 -3.02
CA ASN A 153 4.89 16.60 -3.14
C ASN A 153 4.57 17.22 -4.50
N LYS A 154 4.35 18.54 -4.46
CA LYS A 154 4.03 19.32 -5.65
C LYS A 154 5.26 19.64 -6.50
N ASP A 155 6.40 19.89 -5.87
CA ASP A 155 7.62 20.38 -6.54
C ASP A 155 8.40 19.32 -7.33
N GLY A 156 8.12 18.03 -7.08
CA GLY A 156 8.81 16.93 -7.73
C GLY A 156 10.19 16.61 -7.15
N ALA A 157 10.56 17.20 -6.00
CA ALA A 157 11.80 16.86 -5.32
C ALA A 157 11.76 15.39 -4.86
N TYR A 158 12.91 14.71 -4.87
CA TYR A 158 12.98 13.37 -4.31
C TYR A 158 13.31 13.41 -2.82
N VAL A 159 12.97 12.37 -2.07
CA VAL A 159 13.31 12.24 -0.65
C VAL A 159 14.12 10.98 -0.41
N SER A 160 15.05 11.05 0.54
CA SER A 160 15.91 9.93 0.96
C SER A 160 16.05 9.92 2.47
N SER A 161 16.39 8.76 3.04
CA SER A 161 16.77 8.65 4.46
C SER A 161 18.12 9.32 4.75
N ASN A 162 19.00 9.39 3.74
CA ASN A 162 20.32 10.00 3.84
C ASN A 162 20.65 10.73 2.52
N PRO A 163 20.08 11.93 2.30
CA PRO A 163 20.29 12.68 1.06
C PRO A 163 21.76 13.13 0.95
N PRO A 164 22.36 13.12 -0.26
CA PRO A 164 23.67 13.71 -0.47
C PRO A 164 23.59 15.25 -0.43
N GLU A 165 24.72 15.91 -0.15
CA GLU A 165 24.80 17.38 -0.19
C GLU A 165 24.56 17.95 -1.60
N LYS A 166 24.93 17.19 -2.64
CA LYS A 166 24.78 17.58 -4.04
C LYS A 166 24.22 16.42 -4.85
N ALA A 167 23.24 16.72 -5.70
CA ALA A 167 22.63 15.77 -6.62
C ALA A 167 22.22 16.49 -7.92
N PRO A 168 22.14 15.76 -9.06
CA PRO A 168 21.67 16.32 -10.33
C PRO A 168 20.15 16.58 -10.38
N HIS A 169 19.43 16.28 -9.30
CA HIS A 169 18.01 16.56 -9.11
C HIS A 169 17.77 16.97 -7.65
N GLY A 170 16.65 17.65 -7.39
CA GLY A 170 16.24 17.99 -6.02
C GLY A 170 16.14 16.73 -5.17
N VAL A 171 16.81 16.73 -4.02
CA VAL A 171 16.75 15.65 -3.04
C VAL A 171 16.75 16.21 -1.62
N GLY A 172 15.82 15.77 -0.80
CA GLY A 172 15.68 16.16 0.60
C GLY A 172 15.64 14.95 1.54
N ALA A 173 15.59 15.24 2.83
CA ALA A 173 15.34 14.21 3.84
C ALA A 173 13.83 14.06 4.07
N ASN A 174 13.35 12.82 4.26
CA ASN A 174 12.03 12.57 4.82
C ASN A 174 12.15 11.60 6.01
N PRO A 175 11.74 12.00 7.23
CA PRO A 175 11.76 11.13 8.41
C PRO A 175 11.04 9.79 8.19
N LEU A 176 9.96 9.76 7.42
CA LEU A 176 9.19 8.54 7.12
C LEU A 176 10.03 7.48 6.40
N LEU A 177 10.96 7.90 5.53
CA LEU A 177 11.90 7.01 4.85
C LEU A 177 13.03 6.55 5.78
N ALA A 178 13.40 7.34 6.77
CA ALA A 178 14.43 6.96 7.74
C ALA A 178 13.90 6.00 8.81
N SER A 179 12.65 6.17 9.25
CA SER A 179 12.00 5.32 10.25
C SER A 179 11.40 4.03 9.68
N GLY A 180 11.17 3.98 8.36
CA GLY A 180 10.43 2.90 7.70
C GLY A 180 8.90 3.08 7.79
N GLU A 181 8.42 4.16 8.41
CA GLU A 181 6.98 4.44 8.50
C GLU A 181 6.35 4.67 7.14
N ILE A 182 7.12 5.08 6.12
CA ILE A 182 6.62 5.18 4.74
C ILE A 182 5.95 3.88 4.26
N CYS A 183 6.42 2.72 4.71
CA CYS A 183 5.86 1.42 4.37
C CYS A 183 4.40 1.30 4.83
N MET A 184 4.05 1.95 5.95
CA MET A 184 2.72 1.90 6.55
C MET A 184 1.65 2.67 5.77
N GLY A 185 1.98 3.45 4.74
CA GLY A 185 0.95 4.00 3.87
C GLY A 185 0.27 2.93 3.01
N CYS A 186 0.98 1.87 2.62
CA CYS A 186 0.43 0.72 1.91
C CYS A 186 0.22 -0.51 2.80
N HIS A 187 1.13 -0.73 3.76
CA HIS A 187 1.18 -1.97 4.52
C HIS A 187 0.42 -1.94 5.84
N SER A 188 -0.04 -0.78 6.34
CA SER A 188 -0.66 -0.71 7.68
C SER A 188 -1.85 -1.66 7.84
N HIS A 189 -2.85 -1.52 6.98
CA HIS A 189 -4.10 -2.26 7.02
C HIS A 189 -4.85 -2.12 5.71
N LEU A 190 -5.70 -3.11 5.45
CA LEU A 190 -6.74 -3.05 4.43
C LEU A 190 -8.01 -3.62 5.05
N ALA A 191 -9.11 -2.88 5.07
CA ALA A 191 -10.41 -3.35 5.51
C ALA A 191 -11.40 -3.41 4.36
N ASN A 192 -12.27 -4.42 4.37
CA ASN A 192 -13.37 -4.52 3.42
C ASN A 192 -14.48 -3.47 3.73
N GLN A 193 -15.53 -3.44 2.90
CA GLN A 193 -16.65 -2.49 3.06
C GLN A 193 -17.40 -2.65 4.40
N SER A 194 -17.36 -3.83 5.00
CA SER A 194 -17.93 -4.11 6.33
C SER A 194 -16.98 -3.74 7.48
N GLY A 195 -15.79 -3.22 7.18
CA GLY A 195 -14.78 -2.85 8.18
C GLY A 195 -13.98 -4.03 8.74
N ILE A 196 -14.08 -5.21 8.12
CA ILE A 196 -13.30 -6.39 8.53
C ILE A 196 -11.92 -6.28 7.90
N ALA A 197 -10.88 -6.43 8.74
CA ALA A 197 -9.49 -6.44 8.29
C ALA A 197 -9.22 -7.62 7.34
N ILE A 198 -8.70 -7.30 6.17
CA ILE A 198 -8.12 -8.22 5.19
C ILE A 198 -6.62 -8.38 5.47
N CYS A 199 -5.94 -7.26 5.72
CA CYS A 199 -4.52 -7.19 6.09
C CYS A 199 -4.37 -6.29 7.32
N SER A 200 -3.45 -6.58 8.24
CA SER A 200 -3.33 -5.84 9.51
C SER A 200 -1.89 -5.75 10.04
N MET A 201 -0.94 -5.18 9.29
CA MET A 201 0.45 -5.06 9.78
C MET A 201 0.60 -4.15 10.98
N LYS A 202 -0.24 -3.12 11.11
CA LYS A 202 -0.18 -2.18 12.23
C LYS A 202 -0.38 -2.91 13.56
N GLU A 203 -1.15 -3.99 13.56
CA GLU A 203 -1.43 -4.85 14.71
C GLU A 203 -0.48 -6.05 14.79
N GLU A 204 -0.06 -6.60 13.65
CA GLU A 204 0.80 -7.79 13.60
C GLU A 204 2.28 -7.48 13.85
N GLY A 205 2.75 -6.31 13.44
CA GLY A 205 4.16 -5.98 13.31
C GLY A 205 4.69 -4.99 14.34
N THR A 206 5.92 -5.21 14.75
CA THR A 206 6.72 -4.33 15.60
C THR A 206 8.08 -4.08 14.94
N GLY A 207 8.73 -2.94 15.19
CA GLY A 207 10.07 -2.66 14.69
C GLY A 207 10.16 -1.98 13.32
N ASN A 208 11.39 -1.79 12.83
CA ASN A 208 11.69 -1.04 11.62
C ASN A 208 11.80 -1.97 10.40
N CYS A 209 10.89 -1.81 9.44
CA CYS A 209 10.80 -2.62 8.22
C CYS A 209 12.12 -2.64 7.43
N LEU A 210 12.83 -1.51 7.40
CA LEU A 210 14.05 -1.32 6.62
C LEU A 210 15.20 -2.22 7.09
N ALA A 211 15.23 -2.54 8.39
CA ALA A 211 16.30 -3.35 8.98
C ALA A 211 16.35 -4.78 8.40
N CYS A 212 15.19 -5.34 8.05
CA CYS A 212 15.09 -6.69 7.48
C CYS A 212 14.82 -6.69 5.97
N HIS A 213 14.03 -5.73 5.46
CA HIS A 213 13.60 -5.72 4.05
C HIS A 213 14.48 -4.85 3.13
N MET A 214 15.30 -3.96 3.69
CA MET A 214 16.23 -3.12 2.94
C MET A 214 17.66 -3.23 3.51
N GLU A 215 18.06 -4.47 3.82
CA GLU A 215 19.41 -4.80 4.29
C GLU A 215 20.49 -4.23 3.34
N LYS A 216 21.65 -3.92 3.90
CA LYS A 216 22.78 -3.44 3.12
C LYS A 216 23.24 -4.50 2.11
N LYS A 217 23.48 -4.07 0.88
CA LYS A 217 24.00 -4.88 -0.22
C LYS A 217 25.20 -4.20 -0.87
N GLU A 218 26.11 -5.00 -1.39
CA GLU A 218 27.27 -4.51 -2.12
C GLU A 218 26.87 -3.77 -3.40
N GLY A 219 27.61 -2.70 -3.70
CA GLY A 219 27.41 -1.82 -4.86
C GLY A 219 27.11 -0.39 -4.41
N PRO A 220 27.65 0.62 -5.10
CA PRO A 220 27.40 2.00 -4.74
C PRO A 220 25.92 2.38 -4.97
N PRO A 221 25.35 3.28 -4.14
CA PRO A 221 23.96 3.72 -4.31
C PRO A 221 23.80 4.58 -5.56
N SER A 222 24.86 5.22 -6.03
CA SER A 222 24.89 5.91 -7.32
C SER A 222 26.29 5.88 -7.95
N ILE A 223 26.39 6.15 -9.25
CA ILE A 223 27.67 6.22 -9.97
C ILE A 223 28.61 7.33 -9.44
N GLU A 224 28.06 8.35 -8.79
CA GLU A 224 28.79 9.48 -8.20
C GLU A 224 29.10 9.25 -6.70
N SER A 225 28.67 8.13 -6.11
CA SER A 225 28.84 7.87 -4.69
C SER A 225 30.17 7.19 -4.38
N ASN A 226 30.86 7.68 -3.35
CA ASN A 226 32.06 7.03 -2.80
C ASN A 226 31.76 5.85 -1.87
N LYS A 227 30.48 5.52 -1.64
CA LYS A 227 30.08 4.37 -0.83
C LYS A 227 30.15 3.10 -1.67
N ASN A 228 30.53 1.98 -1.05
CA ASN A 228 30.55 0.67 -1.72
C ASN A 228 29.32 -0.18 -1.42
N ASP A 229 28.38 0.33 -0.62
CA ASP A 229 27.14 -0.34 -0.23
C ASP A 229 25.91 0.55 -0.44
N HIS A 230 24.75 -0.08 -0.58
CA HIS A 230 23.44 0.59 -0.62
C HIS A 230 22.42 -0.21 0.18
N ALA A 231 21.30 0.42 0.52
CA ALA A 231 20.13 -0.29 1.03
C ALA A 231 19.49 -1.07 -0.11
N SER A 232 19.33 -2.38 0.05
CA SER A 232 18.69 -3.23 -0.96
C SER A 232 17.27 -2.74 -1.25
N HIS A 233 16.90 -2.72 -2.52
CA HIS A 233 15.54 -2.42 -2.98
C HIS A 233 14.80 -3.68 -3.49
N GLU A 234 15.34 -4.87 -3.21
CA GLU A 234 14.66 -6.13 -3.55
C GLU A 234 13.40 -6.35 -2.70
N MET A 235 13.42 -5.86 -1.44
CA MET A 235 12.29 -5.87 -0.50
C MET A 235 11.61 -7.24 -0.44
N GLY A 236 12.43 -8.28 -0.27
CA GLY A 236 12.00 -9.67 -0.34
C GLY A 236 10.96 -10.03 0.73
N GLY A 237 10.04 -10.93 0.37
CA GLY A 237 8.99 -11.45 1.25
C GLY A 237 8.60 -12.87 0.82
N GLY A 238 7.29 -13.16 0.72
CA GLY A 238 6.77 -14.48 0.35
C GLY A 238 7.19 -15.03 -1.03
N HIS A 239 7.71 -14.18 -1.92
CA HIS A 239 8.26 -14.58 -3.23
C HIS A 239 9.79 -14.72 -3.24
N SER A 240 10.45 -14.64 -2.07
CA SER A 240 11.90 -14.77 -1.94
C SER A 240 12.24 -15.94 -1.04
N LEU A 241 12.72 -17.05 -1.63
CA LEU A 241 13.16 -18.22 -0.88
C LEU A 241 14.31 -17.89 0.10
N PRO A 242 15.32 -17.06 -0.26
CA PRO A 242 16.31 -16.61 0.71
C PRO A 242 15.70 -15.89 1.92
N MET A 243 14.68 -15.03 1.70
CA MET A 243 13.99 -14.35 2.81
C MET A 243 13.19 -15.34 3.67
N LEU A 244 12.44 -16.26 3.06
CA LEU A 244 11.67 -17.27 3.78
C LEU A 244 12.56 -18.18 4.65
N ARG A 245 13.75 -18.53 4.16
CA ARG A 245 14.74 -19.30 4.95
C ARG A 245 15.30 -18.53 6.15
N LYS A 246 15.33 -17.20 6.10
CA LYS A 246 15.71 -16.35 7.23
C LYS A 246 14.56 -16.16 8.24
N ALA A 247 13.30 -16.22 7.77
CA ALA A 247 12.13 -15.88 8.56
C ALA A 247 11.82 -16.87 9.69
N LEU A 248 12.11 -18.16 9.50
CA LEU A 248 11.84 -19.20 10.50
C LEU A 248 13.11 -19.96 10.89
N SER A 249 13.18 -20.39 12.16
CA SER A 249 14.04 -21.51 12.58
C SER A 249 13.18 -22.75 12.75
N VAL A 250 13.59 -23.88 12.19
CA VAL A 250 12.95 -25.18 12.46
C VAL A 250 13.98 -26.10 13.09
N LYS A 251 13.67 -26.70 14.24
CA LYS A 251 14.46 -27.75 14.87
C LYS A 251 13.60 -28.99 15.05
N ALA A 252 14.20 -30.15 14.84
CA ALA A 252 13.53 -31.43 15.06
C ALA A 252 14.37 -32.31 15.99
N ALA A 253 13.75 -32.93 16.98
CA ALA A 253 14.38 -33.87 17.90
C ALA A 253 13.59 -35.17 17.93
N VAL A 254 14.27 -36.31 17.91
CA VAL A 254 13.64 -37.63 18.06
C VAL A 254 13.86 -38.09 19.49
N ASN A 255 12.77 -38.41 20.19
CA ASN A 255 12.84 -38.94 21.54
C ASN A 255 12.40 -40.41 21.53
N GLU A 256 13.13 -41.25 22.25
CA GLU A 256 12.75 -42.64 22.48
C GLU A 256 12.00 -42.75 23.81
N ALA A 257 10.75 -43.23 23.78
CA ALA A 257 9.92 -43.44 24.94
C ALA A 257 9.46 -44.91 25.02
N ALA A 258 9.03 -45.35 26.20
CA ALA A 258 8.59 -46.74 26.43
C ALA A 258 7.42 -47.20 25.52
N GLY A 259 6.74 -46.27 24.83
CA GLY A 259 5.66 -46.52 23.87
C GLY A 259 6.02 -46.32 22.39
N GLY A 260 7.29 -46.06 22.04
CA GLY A 260 7.74 -45.83 20.66
C GLY A 260 8.62 -44.58 20.50
N LYS A 261 8.85 -44.18 19.25
CA LYS A 261 9.61 -42.96 18.91
C LYS A 261 8.65 -41.78 18.75
N THR A 262 8.95 -40.64 19.38
CA THR A 262 8.27 -39.36 19.12
C THR A 262 9.20 -38.39 18.41
N VAL A 263 8.63 -37.43 17.68
CA VAL A 263 9.38 -36.35 17.02
C VAL A 263 8.84 -35.02 17.52
N ASP A 264 9.70 -34.24 18.17
CA ASP A 264 9.40 -32.87 18.59
C ASP A 264 9.86 -31.90 17.51
N ILE A 265 8.96 -31.04 17.04
CA ILE A 265 9.27 -30.01 16.04
C ILE A 265 9.10 -28.64 16.72
N GLU A 266 10.20 -27.90 16.83
CA GLU A 266 10.22 -26.52 17.32
C GLU A 266 10.31 -25.55 16.12
N ILE A 267 9.34 -24.66 15.99
CA ILE A 267 9.31 -23.61 14.96
C ILE A 267 9.38 -22.25 15.64
N ILE A 268 10.44 -21.50 15.36
CA ILE A 268 10.69 -20.17 15.91
C ILE A 268 10.50 -19.14 14.80
N ASN A 269 9.52 -18.25 14.97
CA ASN A 269 9.37 -17.08 14.12
C ASN A 269 10.45 -16.03 14.48
N LYS A 270 11.29 -15.67 13.50
CA LYS A 270 12.35 -14.66 13.66
C LYS A 270 11.94 -13.28 13.13
N THR A 271 10.75 -13.16 12.53
CA THR A 271 10.25 -11.87 12.09
C THR A 271 9.71 -11.07 13.27
N ALA A 272 9.63 -9.75 13.10
CA ALA A 272 9.03 -8.87 14.10
C ALA A 272 7.51 -8.69 13.86
N HIS A 273 6.91 -9.55 13.04
CA HIS A 273 5.49 -9.60 12.71
C HIS A 273 4.97 -11.05 12.72
N SER A 274 3.71 -11.28 12.41
CA SER A 274 3.17 -12.65 12.26
C SER A 274 3.88 -13.43 11.14
N PHE A 275 3.78 -14.76 11.11
CA PHE A 275 4.25 -15.56 9.97
C PHE A 275 3.25 -16.68 9.63
N PRO A 276 2.77 -16.76 8.39
CA PRO A 276 2.84 -15.74 7.35
C PRO A 276 1.96 -14.52 7.68
N SER A 277 2.28 -13.36 7.12
CA SER A 277 1.65 -12.07 7.45
C SER A 277 0.94 -11.44 6.25
N THR A 278 0.10 -10.42 6.51
CA THR A 278 -0.69 -9.60 5.58
C THR A 278 -1.81 -10.31 4.83
N MET A 279 -1.46 -11.13 3.85
CA MET A 279 -2.42 -11.64 2.89
C MET A 279 -3.11 -12.88 3.47
N PRO A 280 -4.45 -12.88 3.62
CA PRO A 280 -5.17 -13.89 4.40
C PRO A 280 -5.11 -15.30 3.76
N MET A 281 -4.69 -15.39 2.50
CA MET A 281 -4.49 -16.65 1.78
C MET A 281 -3.12 -17.29 2.02
N ARG A 282 -2.19 -16.61 2.71
CA ARG A 282 -0.89 -17.18 3.02
C ARG A 282 -1.04 -18.17 4.17
N MET A 283 -0.48 -19.35 4.01
CA MET A 283 -0.52 -20.43 5.01
C MET A 283 0.86 -21.05 5.15
N ALA A 284 1.17 -21.54 6.35
CA ALA A 284 2.32 -22.38 6.66
C ALA A 284 1.82 -23.64 7.36
N TYR A 285 2.37 -24.80 6.99
CA TYR A 285 2.00 -26.10 7.54
C TYR A 285 3.26 -26.94 7.77
N VAL A 286 3.15 -27.93 8.66
CA VAL A 286 4.22 -28.83 9.12
C VAL A 286 3.79 -30.26 8.82
#